data_AF-A0A6L6BYH5-F1
#
_entry.id   AF-A0A6L6BYH5-F1
#
_cell.length_a   1.000
_cell.length_b   1.000
_cell.length_c   1.000
_cell.angle_alpha   90.00
_cell.angle_beta   90.00
_cell.angle_gamma   90.00
#
_symmetry.space_group_name_H-M   'P 1'
#
loop_
_entity.id
_entity.type
_entity.pdbx_description
1 polymer ?
#
loop_
_entity_poly.entity_id
_entity_poly.type
_entity_poly.pdbx_seq_one_letter_code
_entity_poly.pdbx_strand_id
1 'polypeptide(L)' 'YLATAIVRSALERTESRGSHWREDFPNTSKEWEKRIHQRIDSAGIWSSSIEELGVSNVFSSTK' A
#
# COMPACT_ATOMS: atom_id res chain seq x y z
N TYR A 1 -5.62 15.55 -5.17
CA TYR A 1 -4.73 14.64 -4.43
C TYR A 1 -5.15 13.18 -4.47
N LEU A 2 -6.45 12.84 -4.45
CA LEU A 2 -6.90 11.44 -4.47
C LEU A 2 -6.37 10.63 -5.67
N ALA A 3 -6.52 11.13 -6.90
CA ALA A 3 -5.99 10.45 -8.08
C ALA A 3 -4.48 10.19 -7.98
N THR A 4 -3.71 11.15 -7.46
CA THR A 4 -2.27 11.01 -7.20
C THR A 4 -1.98 9.90 -6.19
N ALA A 5 -2.73 9.82 -5.09
CA ALA A 5 -2.57 8.76 -4.10
C ALA A 5 -2.82 7.37 -4.72
N ILE A 6 -3.86 7.23 -5.56
CA ILE A 6 -4.17 5.97 -6.25
C ILE A 6 -3.02 5.57 -7.19
N VAL A 7 -2.54 6.50 -8.02
CA VAL A 7 -1.46 6.22 -8.99
C VAL A 7 -0.14 5.89 -8.28
N ARG A 8 0.20 6.58 -7.20
CA ARG A 8 1.40 6.29 -6.41
C ARG A 8 1.35 4.89 -5.79
N SER A 9 0.23 4.53 -5.16
CA SER A 9 0.03 3.17 -4.63
C SER A 9 0.08 2.09 -5.72
N ALA A 10 -0.47 2.37 -6.90
CA ALA A 10 -0.43 1.46 -8.05
C ALA A 10 0.97 1.28 -8.61
N LEU A 11 1.78 2.36 -8.66
CA LEU A 11 3.16 2.32 -9.13
C LEU A 11 4.06 1.51 -8.19
N GLU A 12 3.90 1.68 -6.88
CA GLU A 12 4.66 0.95 -5.86
C GLU A 12 4.32 -0.55 -5.84
N ARG A 13 3.05 -0.93 -6.10
CA ARG A 13 2.61 -2.32 -6.12
C ARG A 13 3.08 -3.08 -7.36
N THR A 14 3.86 -4.14 -7.16
CA THR A 14 4.37 -5.03 -8.23
C THR A 14 3.68 -6.40 -8.22
N GLU A 15 2.35 -6.40 -8.24
CA GLU A 15 1.50 -7.58 -8.45
C GLU A 15 0.18 -7.18 -9.12
N SER A 16 -0.60 -8.18 -9.54
CA SER A 16 -2.01 -8.01 -9.90
C SER A 16 -2.90 -8.69 -8.87
N ARG A 17 -3.88 -7.95 -8.31
CA ARG A 17 -4.83 -8.46 -7.32
C ARG A 17 -6.14 -7.66 -7.35
N GLY A 18 -7.26 -8.37 -7.49
CA GLY A 18 -8.59 -7.75 -7.57
C GLY A 18 -8.69 -6.81 -8.79
N SER A 19 -9.21 -5.59 -8.59
CA SER A 19 -9.36 -4.59 -9.65
C SER A 19 -8.05 -3.95 -10.12
N HIS A 20 -6.94 -4.16 -9.42
CA HIS A 20 -5.62 -3.67 -9.85
C HIS A 20 -4.90 -4.76 -10.65
N TRP A 21 -4.70 -4.51 -11.94
CA TRP A 21 -4.03 -5.42 -12.87
C TRP A 21 -2.87 -4.72 -13.58
N ARG A 22 -1.79 -5.46 -13.80
CA ARG A 22 -0.55 -5.02 -14.42
C ARG A 22 -0.01 -6.10 -15.35
N GLU A 23 0.28 -5.72 -16.60
CA GLU A 23 0.85 -6.64 -17.59
C GLU A 23 2.26 -7.12 -17.21
N ASP A 24 3.06 -6.24 -16.61
CA ASP A 24 4.43 -6.54 -16.17
C ASP A 24 4.50 -7.32 -14.84
N PHE A 25 3.39 -7.40 -14.10
CA PHE A 25 3.23 -8.21 -12.90
C PHE A 25 1.85 -8.89 -12.86
N PRO A 26 1.58 -9.88 -13.75
CA PRO A 26 0.22 -10.36 -14.01
C PRO A 26 -0.34 -11.27 -12.92
N ASN A 27 0.51 -11.75 -12.01
CA ASN A 27 0.15 -12.70 -10.96
C ASN A 27 0.11 -12.03 -9.58
N THR A 28 -0.64 -12.62 -8.66
CA THR A 28 -0.58 -12.28 -7.22
C THR A 28 0.74 -12.75 -6.61
N SER A 29 1.26 -12.03 -5.61
CA SER A 29 2.44 -12.44 -4.83
C SER A 29 2.16 -12.41 -3.33
N LYS A 30 2.69 -13.40 -2.59
CA LYS A 30 2.60 -13.45 -1.13
C LYS A 30 3.33 -12.28 -0.46
N GLU A 31 4.37 -11.76 -1.08
CA GLU A 31 5.11 -10.57 -0.60
C GLU A 31 4.24 -9.31 -0.58
N TRP A 32 3.08 -9.34 -1.24
CA TRP A 32 2.13 -8.23 -1.32
C TRP A 32 0.88 -8.44 -0.47
N GLU A 33 0.92 -9.37 0.49
CA GLU A 33 -0.04 -9.45 1.59
C GLU A 33 0.16 -8.29 2.59
N LYS A 34 0.08 -7.06 2.09
CA LYS A 34 0.32 -5.81 2.81
C LYS A 34 -0.51 -4.66 2.24
N ARG A 35 -0.69 -3.61 3.03
CA ARG A 35 -1.36 -2.36 2.64
C ARG A 35 -0.33 -1.27 2.37
N ILE A 36 -0.58 -0.46 1.35
CA ILE A 36 0.20 0.75 1.05
C ILE A 36 -0.64 1.95 1.50
N HIS A 37 -0.09 2.77 2.38
CA HIS A 37 -0.71 4.01 2.84
C HIS A 37 0.02 5.20 2.24
N GLN A 38 -0.67 5.96 1.40
CA GLN A 38 -0.18 7.23 0.87
C GLN A 38 -0.65 8.38 1.76
N ARG A 39 0.28 9.22 2.19
CA ARG A 39 0.00 10.41 2.99
C ARG A 39 0.53 11.64 2.27
N ILE A 40 -0.23 12.72 2.33
CA ILE A 40 0.23 14.07 1.99
C ILE A 40 0.07 14.94 3.23
N ASP A 41 1.10 15.69 3.59
CA ASP A 41 1.02 16.64 4.71
C ASP A 41 0.52 18.02 4.27
N SER A 42 0.40 18.95 5.22
CA SER A 42 -0.05 20.32 4.95
C SER A 42 0.92 21.14 4.09
N ALA A 43 2.18 20.72 3.99
CA ALA A 43 3.17 21.33 3.10
C ALA A 43 3.13 20.72 1.67
N GLY A 44 2.27 19.74 1.43
CA GLY A 44 2.15 19.05 0.14
C GLY A 44 3.20 17.97 -0.08
N ILE A 45 3.95 17.58 0.95
CA ILE A 45 4.99 16.55 0.87
C ILE A 45 4.32 15.17 0.97
N TRP A 46 4.64 14.30 0.01
CA TRP A 46 4.13 12.93 -0.03
C TRP A 46 5.03 11.96 0.71
N SER A 47 4.43 11.00 1.40
CA SER A 47 5.10 9.83 1.96
C SER A 47 4.27 8.56 1.76
N SER A 48 4.96 7.42 1.74
CA SER A 48 4.36 6.09 1.65
C SER A 48 4.81 5.24 2.85
N SER A 49 3.90 4.45 3.40
CA SER A 49 4.21 3.42 4.38
C SER A 49 3.51 2.11 4.04
N ILE A 50 4.12 1.01 4.50
CA ILE A 50 3.63 -0.35 4.29
C ILE A 50 3.19 -0.95 5.63
N GLU A 51 2.02 -1.57 5.65
CA GLU A 51 1.50 -2.34 6.78
C GLU A 51 1.34 -3.81 6.34
N GLU A 52 2.14 -4.70 6.93
CA GLU A 52 2.05 -6.15 6.68
C GLU A 52 0.75 -6.74 7.26
N LEU A 53 0.08 -7.59 6.49
CA LEU A 53 -1.11 -8.31 6.95
C LEU A 53 -0.68 -9.63 7.62
N GLY A 54 -1.29 -9.96 8.75
CA GLY A 54 -1.05 -11.25 9.43
C GLY A 54 -0.09 -11.19 10.62
N VAL A 55 0.50 -10.04 10.92
CA VAL A 55 1.07 -9.79 12.26
C VAL A 55 -0.09 -9.32 13.14
N SER A 56 -0.77 -10.24 13.82
CA SER A 56 -1.60 -9.84 14.95
C SER A 56 -0.66 -9.19 15.95
N ASN A 57 -0.63 -7.85 16.02
CA ASN A 57 -0.04 -7.17 17.15
C ASN A 57 -0.91 -7.48 18.37
N VAL A 58 -0.63 -8.60 19.02
CA VAL A 58 -1.12 -8.95 20.35
C VAL A 58 -0.55 -7.97 21.40
N PHE A 59 0.32 -7.04 20.99
CA PHE A 59 0.86 -5.99 21.84
C PHE A 59 0.66 -4.60 21.21
N SER A 60 -0.53 -4.03 21.36
CA SER A 60 -0.68 -2.58 21.44
C SER A 60 -1.34 -2.25 22.77
N SER A 61 -0.58 -2.45 23.85
CA SER A 61 -0.95 -1.90 25.16
C SER A 61 -0.77 -0.38 25.15
N THR A 62 -1.70 0.28 25.84
CA THR A 62 -1.60 1.62 26.43
C THR A 62 -1.86 2.83 25.52
N LYS A 63 -3.08 3.38 25.63
CA LYS A 63 -3.28 4.59 26.46
C LYS A 63 -4.53 4.43 27.31
#